data_AF-A0A7V5YQE8-F1
#
_entry.id   AF-A0A7V5YQE8-F1
#
_cell.length_a   1.000
_cell.length_b   1.000
_cell.length_c   1.000
_cell.angle_alpha   90.00
_cell.angle_beta   90.00
_cell.angle_gamma   90.00
#
_symmetry.space_group_name_H-M   'P 1'
#
loop_
_entity.id
_entity.type
_entity.pdbx_description
1 polymer ?
#
loop_
_entity_poly.entity_id
_entity_poly.type
_entity_poly.pdbx_seq_one_letter_code
_entity_poly.pdbx_strand_id
1 'polypeptide(L)'
;TLMALMRWLFRFDHYIRLEHFDAIGRLLIAVGTGWLWFFLLDIFFAIYPQEARELEIMQFRLFQWPFNVLTALIFIFGYFIPVPIWIFQRFRRNVKIMFWTSILVNVGMWAERYWLIKPGLMRKYEWTFDWNWYRPSIVEISIVLGSFALVGFLLLVFSKIFPPISVWEEKEGQHFAQQLQVGKRVVNAIVREF
;
A
#
# COMPACT_ATOMS: atom_id res chain seq x y z
N THR A 1 -6.53 1.46 -2.89
CA THR A 1 -7.80 1.57 -2.13
C THR A 1 -8.60 2.80 -2.48
N LEU A 2 -8.10 4.02 -2.21
CA LEU A 2 -8.88 5.26 -2.34
C LEU A 2 -9.42 5.51 -3.76
N MET A 3 -8.59 5.37 -4.78
CA MET A 3 -9.01 5.53 -6.18
C MET A 3 -10.16 4.58 -6.57
N ALA A 4 -10.12 3.32 -6.15
CA ALA A 4 -11.19 2.36 -6.40
C ALA A 4 -12.48 2.74 -5.65
N LEU A 5 -12.35 3.24 -4.41
CA LEU A 5 -13.46 3.67 -3.58
C LEU A 5 -14.12 4.94 -4.14
N MET A 6 -13.34 5.92 -4.59
CA MET A 6 -13.84 7.13 -5.26
C MET A 6 -14.52 6.80 -6.58
N ARG A 7 -13.94 5.92 -7.39
CA ARG A 7 -14.56 5.45 -8.65
C ARG A 7 -15.94 4.84 -8.41
N TRP A 8 -16.09 4.05 -7.34
CA TRP A 8 -17.35 3.40 -7.00
C TRP A 8 -18.38 4.37 -6.38
N LEU A 9 -17.98 5.23 -5.43
CA LEU A 9 -18.89 6.17 -4.76
C LEU A 9 -19.38 7.30 -5.68
N PHE A 10 -18.48 7.89 -6.46
CA PHE A 10 -18.78 9.07 -7.29
C PHE A 10 -19.06 8.73 -8.77
N ARG A 11 -19.07 7.44 -9.12
CA ARG A 11 -19.27 6.95 -10.51
C ARG A 11 -18.34 7.59 -11.54
N PHE A 12 -17.07 7.81 -11.16
CA PHE A 12 -16.04 8.38 -12.04
C PHE A 12 -15.45 7.39 -13.03
N ASP A 13 -16.26 6.47 -13.57
CA ASP A 13 -15.81 5.44 -14.51
C ASP A 13 -15.23 6.02 -15.82
N HIS A 14 -15.73 7.18 -16.25
CA HIS A 14 -15.25 7.84 -17.47
C HIS A 14 -13.88 8.51 -17.28
N TYR A 15 -13.64 9.11 -16.11
CA TYR A 15 -12.37 9.78 -15.80
C TYR A 15 -11.29 8.80 -15.36
N ILE A 16 -11.61 7.89 -14.43
CA ILE A 16 -10.67 6.92 -13.88
C ILE A 16 -10.70 5.63 -14.72
N ARG A 17 -10.10 5.71 -15.92
CA ARG A 17 -9.94 4.59 -16.85
C ARG A 17 -9.11 3.44 -16.27
N LEU A 18 -9.28 2.24 -16.83
CA LEU A 18 -8.55 1.02 -16.43
C LEU A 18 -7.03 1.12 -16.65
N GLU A 19 -6.60 2.00 -17.55
CA GLU A 19 -5.18 2.28 -17.81
C GLU A 19 -4.48 2.88 -16.59
N HIS A 20 -5.18 3.73 -15.82
CA HIS A 20 -4.65 4.30 -14.57
C HIS A 20 -4.41 3.20 -13.52
N PHE A 21 -5.32 2.24 -13.40
CA PHE A 21 -5.15 1.09 -12.51
C PHE A 21 -3.99 0.20 -12.93
N ASP A 22 -3.77 0.03 -14.24
CA ASP A 22 -2.63 -0.74 -14.75
C ASP A 22 -1.29 -0.03 -14.50
N ALA A 23 -1.23 1.30 -14.69
CA ALA A 23 -0.05 2.11 -14.41
C ALA A 23 0.30 2.10 -12.91
N ILE A 24 -0.69 2.34 -12.04
CA ILE A 24 -0.50 2.30 -10.59
C ILE A 24 -0.16 0.89 -10.11
N GLY A 25 -0.77 -0.15 -10.70
CA GLY A 25 -0.42 -1.53 -10.39
C GLY A 25 1.03 -1.86 -10.75
N ARG A 26 1.55 -1.36 -11.87
CA ARG A 26 2.99 -1.48 -12.21
C ARG A 26 3.89 -0.76 -11.20
N LEU A 27 3.52 0.46 -10.81
CA LEU A 27 4.24 1.20 -9.77
C LEU A 27 4.25 0.44 -8.44
N LEU A 28 3.11 -0.12 -8.04
CA LEU A 28 2.98 -0.91 -6.81
C LEU A 28 3.84 -2.17 -6.82
N ILE A 29 4.02 -2.83 -7.97
CA ILE A 29 4.96 -3.95 -8.09
C ILE A 29 6.40 -3.47 -7.84
N ALA A 30 6.82 -2.37 -8.44
CA ALA A 30 8.15 -1.83 -8.25
C ALA A 30 8.42 -1.47 -6.77
N VAL A 31 7.45 -0.80 -6.13
CA VAL A 31 7.54 -0.47 -4.70
C VAL A 31 7.52 -1.72 -3.82
N GLY A 32 6.68 -2.72 -4.14
CA GLY A 32 6.61 -3.98 -3.41
C GLY A 32 7.91 -4.78 -3.49
N THR A 33 8.56 -4.82 -4.65
CA THR A 33 9.87 -5.46 -4.82
C THR A 33 10.96 -4.69 -4.08
N GLY A 34 10.92 -3.35 -4.11
CA GLY A 34 11.83 -2.51 -3.32
C GLY A 34 11.67 -2.75 -1.82
N TRP A 35 10.43 -2.92 -1.34
CA TRP A 35 10.16 -3.27 0.05
C TRP A 35 10.76 -4.63 0.42
N LEU A 36 10.58 -5.67 -0.41
CA LEU A 36 11.19 -6.98 -0.17
C LEU A 36 12.72 -6.88 -0.08
N TRP A 37 13.34 -6.06 -0.93
CA TRP A 37 14.77 -5.80 -0.87
C TRP A 37 15.20 -5.17 0.46
N PHE A 38 14.49 -4.13 0.94
CA PHE A 38 14.79 -3.52 2.24
C PHE A 38 14.60 -4.50 3.41
N PHE A 39 13.60 -5.37 3.33
CA PHE A 39 13.39 -6.40 4.34
C PHE A 39 14.55 -7.41 4.38
N LEU A 40 15.04 -7.83 3.20
CA LEU A 40 16.23 -8.70 3.13
C LEU A 40 17.49 -8.00 3.65
N LEU A 41 17.62 -6.69 3.43
CA LEU A 41 18.70 -5.90 4.02
C LEU A 41 18.60 -5.84 5.55
N ASP A 42 17.40 -5.71 6.12
CA ASP A 42 17.22 -5.75 7.59
C ASP A 42 17.73 -7.08 8.18
N ILE A 43 17.43 -8.20 7.51
CA ILE A 43 17.97 -9.52 7.90
C ILE A 43 19.50 -9.56 7.75
N PHE A 44 20.03 -9.06 6.64
CA PHE A 44 21.47 -9.06 6.39
C PHE A 44 22.23 -8.23 7.44
N PHE A 45 21.76 -7.02 7.74
CA PHE A 45 22.36 -6.15 8.75
C PHE A 45 22.16 -6.66 10.18
N ALA A 46 21.15 -7.46 10.46
CA ALA A 46 21.03 -8.12 11.76
C ALA A 46 22.07 -9.24 11.96
N ILE A 47 22.43 -9.96 10.89
CA ILE A 47 23.35 -11.11 10.97
C ILE A 47 24.81 -10.68 10.83
N TYR A 48 25.11 -9.67 10.01
CA TYR A 48 26.49 -9.28 9.68
C TYR A 48 27.34 -8.82 10.89
N PRO A 49 26.88 -7.92 11.79
CA PRO A 49 27.68 -7.44 12.91
C PRO A 49 27.78 -8.44 14.08
N GLN A 50 27.01 -9.54 14.06
CA GLN A 50 27.01 -10.58 15.10
C GLN A 50 26.78 -10.04 16.53
N GLU A 51 26.09 -8.91 16.67
CA GLU A 51 25.71 -8.42 18.00
C GLU A 51 24.64 -9.34 18.59
N ALA A 52 24.91 -9.90 19.78
CA ALA A 52 24.03 -10.85 20.44
C ALA A 52 22.58 -10.34 20.57
N ARG A 53 22.39 -9.04 20.83
CA ARG A 53 21.06 -8.44 20.98
C ARG A 53 20.28 -8.35 19.68
N GLU A 54 20.91 -7.91 18.59
CA GLU A 54 20.24 -7.81 17.28
C GLU A 54 19.87 -9.21 16.75
N LEU A 55 20.74 -10.20 16.99
CA LEU A 55 20.45 -11.60 16.71
C LEU A 55 19.29 -12.13 17.54
N GLU A 56 19.25 -11.85 18.85
CA GLU A 56 18.14 -12.24 19.72
C GLU A 56 16.81 -11.59 19.33
N ILE A 57 16.83 -10.31 18.94
CA ILE A 57 15.65 -9.60 18.44
C ILE A 57 15.17 -10.24 17.13
N MET A 58 16.07 -10.56 16.20
CA MET A 58 15.71 -11.21 14.94
C MET A 58 15.17 -12.63 15.16
N GLN A 59 15.80 -13.43 16.02
CA GLN A 59 15.30 -14.75 16.39
C GLN A 59 13.92 -14.69 17.05
N PHE A 60 13.71 -13.71 17.92
CA PHE A 60 12.41 -13.48 18.56
C PHE A 60 11.33 -13.13 17.53
N ARG A 61 11.66 -12.28 16.57
CA ARG A 61 10.75 -11.87 15.48
C ARG A 61 10.36 -13.03 14.56
N LEU A 62 11.31 -13.90 14.21
CA LEU A 62 11.12 -14.95 13.21
C LEU A 62 10.58 -16.25 13.81
N PHE A 63 11.04 -16.66 14.99
CA PHE A 63 10.80 -18.01 15.52
C PHE A 63 9.91 -18.06 16.76
N GLN A 64 9.81 -16.97 17.53
CA GLN A 64 9.00 -16.97 18.75
C GLN A 64 7.55 -16.55 18.49
N TRP A 65 6.64 -17.28 19.13
CA TRP A 65 5.21 -16.96 19.14
C TRP A 65 4.97 -15.69 19.97
N PRO A 66 4.12 -14.73 19.54
CA PRO A 66 3.24 -14.69 18.36
C PRO A 66 3.83 -13.96 17.13
N PHE A 67 5.08 -13.49 17.21
CA PHE A 67 5.68 -12.64 16.17
C PHE A 67 5.99 -13.40 14.88
N ASN A 68 6.24 -14.71 14.97
CA ASN A 68 6.36 -15.58 13.80
C ASN A 68 5.11 -15.57 12.90
N VAL A 69 3.91 -15.59 13.49
CA VAL A 69 2.64 -15.50 12.76
C VAL A 69 2.48 -14.13 12.11
N LEU A 70 2.86 -13.06 12.82
CA LEU A 70 2.89 -11.70 12.27
C LEU A 70 3.85 -11.61 11.07
N THR A 71 5.05 -12.18 11.17
CA THR A 71 6.01 -12.25 10.06
C THR A 71 5.40 -12.93 8.83
N ALA A 72 4.78 -14.11 9.03
CA ALA A 72 4.11 -14.81 7.94
C ALA A 72 2.97 -13.96 7.33
N LEU A 73 2.17 -13.30 8.17
CA LEU A 73 1.08 -12.42 7.73
C LEU A 73 1.60 -11.26 6.87
N ILE A 74 2.69 -10.61 7.29
CA ILE A 74 3.33 -9.49 6.57
C ILE A 74 3.79 -9.95 5.19
N PHE A 75 4.46 -11.10 5.12
CA PHE A 75 4.91 -11.65 3.84
C PHE A 75 3.75 -12.04 2.92
N ILE A 76 2.76 -12.76 3.46
CA ILE A 76 1.61 -13.24 2.70
C ILE A 76 0.78 -12.06 2.18
N PHE A 77 0.40 -11.12 3.04
CA PHE A 77 -0.47 -10.00 2.67
C PHE A 77 0.25 -8.81 2.03
N GLY A 78 1.51 -8.59 2.38
CA GLY A 78 2.32 -7.49 1.86
C GLY A 78 2.95 -7.78 0.50
N TYR A 79 3.39 -9.02 0.25
CA TYR A 79 4.15 -9.35 -0.97
C TYR A 79 3.60 -10.56 -1.74
N PHE A 80 3.52 -11.73 -1.12
CA PHE A 80 3.28 -13.00 -1.84
C PHE A 80 1.90 -13.16 -2.46
N ILE A 81 0.85 -12.56 -1.88
CA ILE A 81 -0.47 -12.51 -2.52
C ILE A 81 -0.55 -11.36 -3.55
N PRO A 82 -0.32 -10.09 -3.18
CA PRO A 82 -0.61 -8.96 -4.06
C PRO A 82 0.33 -8.89 -5.27
N VAL A 83 1.64 -9.10 -5.10
CA VAL A 83 2.62 -8.88 -6.17
C VAL A 83 2.45 -9.87 -7.31
N PRO A 84 2.34 -11.20 -7.08
CA PRO A 84 2.10 -12.15 -8.16
C PRO A 84 0.77 -11.91 -8.89
N ILE A 85 -0.28 -11.49 -8.18
CA ILE A 85 -1.56 -11.13 -8.80
C ILE A 85 -1.38 -9.93 -9.75
N TRP A 86 -0.61 -8.92 -9.35
CA TRP A 86 -0.39 -7.72 -10.15
C TRP A 86 0.55 -7.91 -11.34
N ILE A 87 1.40 -8.93 -11.36
CA ILE A 87 2.23 -9.26 -12.53
C ILE A 87 1.34 -9.49 -13.77
N PHE A 88 0.19 -10.14 -13.58
CA PHE A 88 -0.74 -10.37 -14.68
C PHE A 88 -1.61 -9.14 -14.95
N GLN A 89 -1.48 -8.61 -16.17
CA GLN A 89 -2.29 -7.48 -16.63
C GLN A 89 -3.81 -7.74 -16.52
N ARG A 90 -4.25 -9.00 -16.66
CA ARG A 90 -5.67 -9.37 -16.53
C ARG A 90 -6.24 -9.01 -15.16
N PHE A 91 -5.47 -9.20 -14.09
CA PHE A 91 -5.92 -8.92 -12.73
C PHE A 91 -5.78 -7.43 -12.38
N ARG A 92 -4.78 -6.73 -12.91
CA ARG A 92 -4.64 -5.28 -12.74
C ARG A 92 -5.77 -4.47 -13.38
N ARG A 93 -6.34 -4.96 -14.48
CA ARG A 93 -7.49 -4.33 -15.14
C ARG A 93 -8.82 -4.64 -14.45
N ASN A 94 -8.83 -5.42 -13.37
CA ASN A 94 -10.03 -5.70 -12.58
C ASN A 94 -10.05 -4.86 -11.30
N VAL A 95 -10.93 -3.86 -11.26
CA VAL A 95 -11.05 -2.92 -10.14
C VAL A 95 -11.33 -3.62 -8.80
N LYS A 96 -12.14 -4.70 -8.81
CA LYS A 96 -12.48 -5.44 -7.57
C LYS A 96 -11.25 -6.13 -6.98
N ILE A 97 -10.45 -6.76 -7.83
CA ILE A 97 -9.22 -7.45 -7.40
C ILE A 97 -8.19 -6.44 -6.90
N MET A 98 -8.02 -5.32 -7.62
CA MET A 98 -7.15 -4.22 -7.18
C MET A 98 -7.58 -3.64 -5.83
N PHE A 99 -8.90 -3.52 -5.58
CA PHE A 99 -9.41 -3.04 -4.30
C PHE A 99 -9.02 -3.98 -3.15
N TRP A 100 -9.36 -5.26 -3.24
CA TRP A 100 -9.07 -6.25 -2.19
C TRP A 100 -7.57 -6.45 -1.96
N THR A 101 -6.78 -6.58 -3.03
CA THR A 101 -5.32 -6.71 -2.90
C THR A 101 -4.69 -5.48 -2.25
N SER A 102 -5.18 -4.27 -2.54
CA SER A 102 -4.68 -3.06 -1.89
C SER A 102 -5.07 -2.94 -0.40
N ILE A 103 -6.19 -3.53 0.02
CA ILE A 103 -6.54 -3.62 1.45
C ILE A 103 -5.57 -4.57 2.16
N LEU A 104 -5.31 -5.74 1.56
CA LEU A 104 -4.35 -6.71 2.13
C LEU A 104 -2.98 -6.07 2.33
N VAL A 105 -2.48 -5.33 1.34
CA VAL A 105 -1.21 -4.60 1.46
C VAL A 105 -1.24 -3.60 2.60
N ASN A 106 -2.31 -2.79 2.75
CA ASN A 106 -2.40 -1.84 3.87
C ASN A 106 -2.36 -2.55 5.23
N VAL A 107 -3.05 -3.68 5.37
CA VAL A 107 -3.02 -4.48 6.61
C VAL A 107 -1.62 -5.06 6.85
N GLY A 108 -0.98 -5.60 5.82
CA GLY A 108 0.38 -6.14 5.89
C GLY A 108 1.42 -5.09 6.28
N MET A 109 1.37 -3.91 5.67
CA MET A 109 2.29 -2.81 5.97
C MET A 109 2.05 -2.20 7.35
N TRP A 110 0.79 -2.14 7.81
CA TRP A 110 0.50 -1.73 9.18
C TRP A 110 1.04 -2.75 10.20
N ALA A 111 0.87 -4.05 9.92
CA ALA A 111 1.44 -5.11 10.75
C ALA A 111 2.97 -5.09 10.76
N GLU A 112 3.62 -4.74 9.65
CA GLU A 112 5.08 -4.56 9.58
C GLU A 112 5.55 -3.47 10.55
N ARG A 113 4.87 -2.31 10.58
CA ARG A 113 5.22 -1.24 11.53
C ARG A 113 5.10 -1.70 12.98
N TYR A 114 4.05 -2.45 13.31
CA TYR A 114 3.90 -3.04 14.64
C TYR A 114 5.02 -4.05 14.96
N TRP A 115 5.39 -4.88 13.98
CA TRP A 115 6.44 -5.89 14.08
C TRP A 115 7.84 -5.31 14.23
N LEU A 116 8.15 -4.16 13.63
CA LEU A 116 9.44 -3.49 13.81
C LEU A 116 9.56 -2.86 15.21
N ILE A 117 8.51 -2.15 15.65
CA ILE A 117 8.58 -1.32 16.86
C ILE A 117 8.58 -2.17 18.14
N LYS A 118 7.65 -3.14 18.26
CA LYS A 118 7.41 -3.80 19.56
C LYS A 118 8.58 -4.67 20.03
N PRO A 119 9.14 -5.60 19.23
CA PRO A 119 10.35 -6.35 19.60
C PRO A 119 11.55 -5.45 19.87
N GLY A 120 11.68 -4.37 19.10
CA GLY A 120 12.71 -3.35 19.30
C GLY A 120 12.58 -2.67 20.67
N LEU A 121 11.38 -2.38 21.15
CA LEU A 121 11.18 -1.83 22.51
C LEU A 121 11.41 -2.87 23.61
N MET A 122 10.96 -4.11 23.40
CA MET A 122 10.98 -5.15 24.44
C MET A 122 12.38 -5.62 24.82
N ARG A 123 13.34 -5.61 23.89
CA ARG A 123 14.65 -6.27 24.09
C ARG A 123 15.87 -5.37 23.89
N LYS A 124 15.70 -4.10 23.50
CA LYS A 124 16.83 -3.21 23.20
C LYS A 124 17.45 -2.54 24.44
N TYR A 125 16.73 -2.44 25.56
CA TYR A 125 17.21 -1.79 26.79
C TYR A 125 17.71 -2.82 27.82
N GLU A 126 18.86 -2.55 28.45
CA GLU A 126 19.52 -3.41 29.45
C GLU A 126 18.74 -3.55 30.76
N TRP A 127 17.79 -2.64 31.01
CA TRP A 127 17.00 -2.61 32.23
C TRP A 127 15.76 -3.47 32.00
N THR A 128 15.87 -4.76 32.30
CA THR A 128 14.80 -5.76 32.23
C THR A 128 13.78 -5.53 33.35
N PHE A 129 13.05 -4.41 33.31
CA PHE A 129 11.73 -4.39 33.93
C PHE A 129 10.84 -5.17 32.98
N ASP A 130 10.33 -6.33 33.38
CA ASP A 130 9.51 -7.19 32.52
C ASP A 130 8.39 -6.36 31.88
N TRP A 131 8.56 -6.03 30.59
CA TRP A 131 7.50 -5.40 29.80
C TRP A 131 6.44 -6.46 29.59
N ASN A 132 5.49 -6.51 30.53
CA ASN A 132 4.28 -7.31 30.44
C ASN A 132 3.66 -7.16 29.05
N TRP A 133 3.01 -8.23 28.57
CA TRP A 133 2.35 -8.26 27.28
C TRP A 133 1.48 -7.01 27.08
N TYR A 134 1.89 -6.14 26.15
CA TYR A 134 1.11 -4.95 25.80
C TYR A 134 -0.28 -5.38 25.30
N ARG A 135 -1.29 -4.99 26.07
CA ARG A 135 -2.70 -5.18 25.73
C ARG A 135 -3.27 -3.81 25.39
N PRO A 136 -3.65 -3.58 24.13
CA PRO A 136 -4.18 -2.28 23.74
C PRO A 136 -5.44 -1.96 24.54
N SER A 137 -5.45 -0.78 25.15
CA SER A 137 -6.60 -0.23 25.84
C SER A 137 -7.68 0.19 24.84
N ILE A 138 -8.93 0.18 25.30
CA ILE A 138 -10.09 0.64 24.51
C ILE A 138 -9.87 2.08 24.04
N VAL A 139 -9.21 2.92 24.86
CA VAL A 139 -8.89 4.29 24.51
C VAL A 139 -7.93 4.36 23.31
N GLU A 140 -6.88 3.53 23.28
CA GLU A 140 -5.91 3.49 22.18
C GLU A 140 -6.58 3.02 20.87
N ILE A 141 -7.45 2.01 20.96
CA ILE A 141 -8.26 1.55 19.81
C ILE A 141 -9.18 2.66 19.32
N SER A 142 -9.82 3.41 20.22
CA SER A 142 -10.70 4.51 19.87
C SER A 142 -9.97 5.67 19.17
N ILE A 143 -8.73 5.94 19.57
CA ILE A 143 -7.88 6.96 18.93
C ILE A 143 -7.50 6.52 17.51
N VAL A 144 -7.15 5.25 17.32
CA VAL A 144 -6.85 4.69 16.00
C VAL A 144 -8.09 4.73 15.10
N LEU A 145 -9.25 4.28 15.59
CA LEU A 145 -10.50 4.36 14.83
C LEU A 145 -10.89 5.81 14.55
N GLY A 146 -10.69 6.71 15.52
CA GLY A 146 -10.94 8.14 15.40
C GLY A 146 -10.07 8.79 14.33
N SER A 147 -8.81 8.40 14.19
CA SER A 147 -7.93 8.95 13.14
C SER A 147 -8.37 8.51 11.74
N PHE A 148 -8.77 7.24 11.55
CA PHE A 148 -9.35 6.78 10.29
C PHE A 148 -10.68 7.48 9.97
N ALA A 149 -11.54 7.66 10.98
CA ALA A 149 -12.81 8.37 10.82
C ALA A 149 -12.59 9.85 10.50
N LEU A 150 -11.63 10.51 11.14
CA LEU A 150 -11.28 11.90 10.89
C LEU A 150 -10.75 12.10 9.47
N VAL A 151 -9.83 11.25 9.01
CA VAL A 151 -9.32 11.30 7.63
C VAL A 151 -10.44 11.05 6.62
N GLY A 152 -11.30 10.06 6.87
CA GLY A 152 -12.48 9.80 6.04
C GLY A 152 -13.44 11.00 6.01
N PHE A 153 -13.71 11.61 7.15
CA PHE A 153 -14.55 12.81 7.26
C PHE A 153 -13.95 13.99 6.49
N LEU A 154 -12.67 14.29 6.67
CA LEU A 154 -11.98 15.36 5.96
C LEU A 154 -11.95 15.12 4.44
N LEU A 155 -11.77 13.87 3.99
CA LEU A 155 -11.86 13.51 2.57
C LEU A 155 -13.26 13.75 2.00
N LEU A 156 -14.31 13.40 2.74
CA LEU A 156 -15.68 13.65 2.31
C LEU A 156 -15.99 15.15 2.25
N VAL A 157 -15.58 15.91 3.26
CA VAL A 157 -15.71 17.38 3.28
C VAL A 157 -14.96 17.99 2.10
N PHE A 158 -13.71 17.58 1.88
CA PHE A 158 -12.91 18.04 0.75
C PHE A 158 -13.58 17.74 -0.58
N SER A 159 -14.10 16.52 -0.78
CA SER A 159 -14.79 16.13 -2.02
C SER A 159 -16.09 16.91 -2.29
N LYS A 160 -16.68 17.50 -1.24
CA LYS A 160 -17.88 18.33 -1.34
C LYS A 160 -17.56 19.80 -1.63
N ILE A 161 -16.46 20.31 -1.06
CA ILE A 161 -16.04 21.71 -1.22
C ILE A 161 -15.29 21.91 -2.54
N PHE A 162 -14.39 20.98 -2.89
CA PHE A 162 -13.54 21.08 -4.06
C PHE A 162 -13.82 19.93 -5.04
N PRO A 163 -13.83 20.18 -6.36
CA PRO A 163 -13.92 19.10 -7.33
C PRO A 163 -12.67 18.21 -7.19
N PRO A 164 -12.82 16.89 -6.95
CA PRO A 164 -11.68 15.98 -6.75
C PRO A 164 -10.89 15.71 -8.03
N ILE A 165 -11.43 16.10 -9.19
CA ILE A 165 -10.79 16.00 -10.50
C ILE A 165 -10.57 17.41 -11.02
N SER A 166 -9.35 17.69 -11.45
CA SER A 166 -8.94 18.93 -12.11
C SER A 166 -9.64 19.07 -13.47
N VAL A 167 -10.62 19.98 -13.55
CA VAL A 167 -11.37 20.24 -14.80
C VAL A 167 -10.45 20.79 -15.90
N TRP A 168 -9.40 21.52 -15.54
CA TRP A 168 -8.48 22.12 -16.51
C TRP A 168 -7.61 21.07 -17.21
N GLU A 169 -7.00 20.16 -16.44
CA GLU A 169 -6.19 19.05 -16.99
C GLU A 169 -7.03 18.10 -17.84
N GLU A 170 -8.31 17.91 -17.50
CA GLU A 170 -9.21 17.08 -18.28
C GLU A 170 -9.54 17.71 -19.64
N LYS A 171 -9.86 19.01 -19.67
CA LYS A 171 -10.09 19.75 -20.92
C LYS A 171 -8.85 19.76 -21.80
N GLU A 172 -7.68 20.01 -21.21
CA GLU A 172 -6.41 19.98 -21.92
C GLU A 172 -6.12 18.57 -22.48
N GLY A 173 -6.38 17.52 -21.69
CA GLY A 173 -6.30 16.13 -22.15
C GLY A 173 -7.24 15.80 -23.31
N GLN A 174 -8.44 16.41 -23.37
CA GLN A 174 -9.34 16.28 -24.53
C GLN A 174 -8.81 17.02 -25.76
N HIS A 175 -8.22 18.21 -25.60
CA HIS A 175 -7.62 18.95 -26.70
C HIS A 175 -6.46 18.20 -27.36
N PHE A 176 -5.64 17.48 -26.59
CA PHE A 176 -4.57 16.64 -27.10
C PHE A 176 -5.04 15.30 -27.68
N ALA A 177 -6.27 14.86 -27.35
CA ALA A 177 -6.86 13.64 -27.89
C ALA A 177 -7.43 13.88 -29.30
N GLN A 178 -6.56 14.07 -30.29
CA GLN A 178 -6.97 14.17 -31.68
C GLN A 178 -7.22 12.79 -32.30
N GLN A 179 -8.29 12.68 -33.07
CA GLN A 179 -8.60 11.50 -33.88
C GLN A 179 -7.70 11.50 -35.12
N LEU A 180 -6.60 10.75 -35.08
CA LEU A 180 -5.73 10.57 -36.23
C LEU A 180 -6.24 9.40 -37.07
N GLN A 181 -6.51 9.64 -38.35
CA GLN A 181 -6.76 8.57 -39.30
C GLN A 181 -5.42 7.94 -39.70
N VAL A 182 -5.18 6.71 -39.23
CA VAL A 182 -4.04 5.90 -39.67
C VAL A 182 -4.56 4.89 -40.69
N GLY A 183 -4.39 5.22 -41.97
CA GLY A 183 -4.94 4.43 -43.08
C GLY A 183 -6.48 4.48 -43.10
N LYS A 184 -7.14 3.33 -42.96
CA LYS A 184 -8.62 3.22 -42.94
C LYS A 184 -9.24 3.22 -41.54
N ARG A 185 -8.43 3.29 -40.47
CA ARG A 185 -8.93 3.26 -39.08
C ARG A 185 -8.68 4.60 -38.40
N VAL A 186 -9.71 5.10 -37.73
CA VAL A 186 -9.61 6.26 -36.84
C VAL A 186 -9.05 5.76 -35.51
N VAL A 187 -7.90 6.28 -35.09
CA VAL A 187 -7.26 5.95 -33.82
C VAL A 187 -7.14 7.23 -33.01
N ASN A 188 -7.64 7.21 -31.76
CA ASN A 188 -7.40 8.30 -30.83
C ASN A 188 -5.92 8.27 -30.45
N ALA A 189 -5.14 9.26 -30.91
CA ALA A 189 -3.71 9.35 -30.65
C ALA A 189 -3.38 10.74 -30.09
N ILE A 190 -2.52 10.77 -29.08
CA ILE A 190 -2.09 12.00 -28.43
C ILE A 190 -0.93 12.56 -29.24
N VAL A 191 -1.15 13.66 -29.97
CA VAL A 191 -0.08 14.35 -30.69
C VAL A 191 0.68 15.20 -29.67
N ARG A 192 1.91 14.80 -29.36
CA ARG A 192 2.86 15.70 -28.70
C ARG A 192 3.60 16.43 -29.82
N GLU A 193 3.33 17.72 -29.95
CA GLU A 193 4.20 18.60 -30.74
C GLU A 193 5.57 18.62 -30.05
N PHE A 194 6.63 18.29 -30.80
CA PHE A 194 8.02 18.38 -30.36
C PHE A 194 8.55 19.79 -30.59
#